data_AF-A0A6A7LW94-F1
#
_entry.id   AF-A0A6A7LW94-F1
#
_cell.length_a   1.000
_cell.length_b   1.000
_cell.length_c   1.000
_cell.angle_alpha   90.00
_cell.angle_beta   90.00
_cell.angle_gamma   90.00
#
_symmetry.space_group_name_H-M   'P 1'
#
loop_
_entity.id
_entity.type
_entity.pdbx_description
1 polymer ?
#
loop_
_entity_poly.entity_id
_entity_poly.type
_entity_poly.pdbx_seq_one_letter_code
_entity_poly.pdbx_strand_id
1 'polypeptide(L)'
;MELLTRNRYRFPFAAILLVVILVASGCAGTSPEDGGGEGGGELTWAIGGSEAAPGGVHQEIAKLWNDENPDTPIRIERLPDDAGEQRQQQSLELNAEGSGFDVLGMDVIWTGEYAVNGWLESLEDVRNEIEEVSIPGAFESATWEGELWAAPYNSN
;
A
#
# COMPACT_ATOMS: atom_id res chain seq x y z
N MET A 1 -10.38 32.46 -55.57
CA MET A 1 -10.60 33.91 -55.59
C MET A 1 -12.10 34.10 -55.71
N GLU A 2 -12.70 34.74 -54.70
CA GLU A 2 -14.11 35.14 -54.58
C GLU A 2 -15.18 34.05 -54.52
N LEU A 3 -16.29 34.19 -53.80
CA LEU A 3 -16.71 34.97 -52.63
C LEU A 3 -18.05 34.31 -52.23
N LEU A 4 -18.24 34.08 -50.93
CA LEU A 4 -19.49 34.22 -50.19
C LEU A 4 -20.83 33.86 -50.88
N THR A 5 -21.53 32.86 -50.33
CA THR A 5 -22.96 33.02 -50.06
C THR A 5 -23.30 32.49 -48.67
N ARG A 6 -23.49 33.44 -47.77
CA ARG A 6 -23.98 33.27 -46.40
C ARG A 6 -25.49 33.03 -46.49
N ASN A 7 -25.96 31.79 -46.32
CA ASN A 7 -27.39 31.55 -46.22
C ASN A 7 -27.80 31.41 -44.75
N ARG A 8 -28.61 32.38 -44.30
CA ARG A 8 -29.17 32.47 -42.95
C ARG A 8 -30.57 31.88 -43.02
N TYR A 9 -30.78 30.70 -42.46
CA TYR A 9 -32.11 30.27 -42.06
C TYR A 9 -32.21 30.33 -40.55
N ARG A 10 -32.84 31.41 -40.08
CA ARG A 10 -33.51 31.48 -38.78
C ARG A 10 -34.85 30.78 -39.00
N PHE A 11 -35.26 29.83 -38.18
CA PHE A 11 -36.56 29.86 -37.50
C PHE A 11 -36.55 28.84 -36.34
N PRO A 12 -37.24 29.16 -35.23
CA PRO A 12 -37.15 28.52 -33.92
C PRO A 12 -38.24 27.45 -33.72
N PHE A 13 -38.26 26.84 -32.52
CA PHE A 13 -39.24 25.86 -32.03
C PHE A 13 -39.18 24.47 -32.67
N ALA A 14 -38.58 23.53 -31.93
CA ALA A 14 -39.32 22.41 -31.35
C ALA A 14 -38.33 21.51 -30.59
N ALA A 15 -38.47 21.54 -29.27
CA ALA A 15 -37.83 20.58 -28.38
C ALA A 15 -38.34 19.17 -28.70
N ILE A 16 -37.43 18.25 -29.02
CA ILE A 16 -37.63 16.82 -28.75
C ILE A 16 -36.30 16.32 -28.19
N LEU A 17 -36.19 16.43 -26.87
CA LEU A 17 -35.14 15.84 -26.06
C LEU A 17 -35.48 14.35 -25.93
N LEU A 18 -34.89 13.50 -26.78
CA LEU A 18 -35.03 12.04 -26.66
C LEU A 18 -33.96 11.54 -25.67
N VAL A 19 -34.29 11.51 -24.39
CA VAL A 19 -33.47 10.88 -23.35
C VAL A 19 -33.67 9.37 -23.48
N VAL A 20 -32.65 8.66 -23.97
CA VAL A 20 -32.60 7.21 -23.95
C VAL A 20 -31.88 6.80 -22.66
N ILE A 21 -32.65 6.40 -21.64
CA ILE A 21 -32.11 5.76 -20.44
C ILE A 21 -31.85 4.30 -20.78
N LEU A 22 -30.58 3.94 -20.96
CA LEU A 22 -30.13 2.55 -20.97
C LEU A 22 -29.81 2.14 -19.53
N VAL A 23 -30.79 1.50 -18.88
CA VAL A 23 -30.54 0.72 -17.66
C VAL A 23 -29.96 -0.62 -18.10
N ALA A 24 -28.65 -0.78 -17.95
CA ALA A 24 -28.01 -2.09 -17.98
C ALA A 24 -27.85 -2.55 -16.53
N SER A 25 -28.74 -3.44 -16.09
CA SER A 25 -28.60 -4.19 -14.85
C SER A 25 -27.49 -5.22 -14.96
N GLY A 26 -26.63 -5.26 -13.94
CA GLY A 26 -25.98 -6.49 -13.50
C GLY A 26 -24.50 -6.63 -13.85
N CYS A 27 -23.63 -6.38 -12.87
CA CYS A 27 -22.83 -7.43 -12.25
C CYS A 27 -22.25 -6.90 -10.93
N ALA A 28 -22.38 -7.72 -9.88
CA ALA A 28 -21.65 -7.72 -8.61
C ALA A 28 -21.19 -6.37 -8.04
N GLY A 29 -21.88 -5.91 -7.00
CA GLY A 29 -21.39 -4.85 -6.14
C GLY A 29 -20.05 -5.25 -5.51
N THR A 30 -19.06 -4.42 -5.77
CA THR A 30 -18.02 -4.06 -4.82
C THR A 30 -17.97 -2.55 -4.93
N SER A 31 -18.51 -1.90 -3.90
CA SER A 31 -18.15 -0.51 -3.62
C SER A 31 -16.65 -0.52 -3.28
N PRO A 32 -15.86 0.48 -3.70
CA PRO A 32 -14.63 0.76 -2.98
C PRO A 32 -15.10 1.20 -1.59
N GLU A 33 -14.93 0.34 -0.59
CA GLU A 33 -14.96 0.80 0.79
C GLU A 33 -13.71 1.67 0.94
N ASP A 34 -13.92 2.99 1.02
CA ASP A 34 -12.97 3.93 1.60
C ASP A 34 -12.67 3.42 3.02
N GLY A 35 -11.59 2.65 3.15
CA GLY A 35 -11.14 2.01 4.38
C GLY A 35 -10.45 2.98 5.34
N GLY A 36 -10.99 4.19 5.52
CA GLY A 36 -10.68 5.05 6.66
C GLY A 36 -11.53 4.61 7.85
N GLY A 37 -11.25 3.42 8.39
CA GLY A 37 -11.99 2.83 9.50
C GLY A 37 -11.09 2.55 10.70
N GLU A 38 -11.20 3.36 11.74
CA GLU A 38 -10.70 3.05 13.08
C GLU A 38 -11.40 1.77 13.59
N GLY A 39 -10.82 0.59 13.34
CA GLY A 39 -11.26 -0.70 13.90
C GLY A 39 -10.96 -1.95 13.06
N GLY A 40 -9.83 -2.61 13.34
CA GLY A 40 -9.61 -4.06 13.23
C GLY A 40 -9.84 -4.73 11.88
N GLY A 41 -9.12 -4.31 10.84
CA GLY A 41 -8.97 -5.10 9.60
C GLY A 41 -7.90 -6.17 9.73
N GLU A 42 -7.91 -7.18 8.85
CA GLU A 42 -6.76 -8.09 8.69
C GLU A 42 -5.59 -7.31 8.09
N LEU A 43 -4.43 -7.34 8.76
CA LEU A 43 -3.19 -6.74 8.31
C LEU A 43 -2.51 -7.62 7.26
N THR A 44 -1.89 -6.99 6.28
CA THR A 44 -1.08 -7.64 5.24
C THR A 44 0.40 -7.32 5.43
N TRP A 45 1.19 -8.34 5.74
CA TRP A 45 2.65 -8.25 5.81
C TRP A 45 3.28 -8.70 4.49
N ALA A 46 3.74 -7.74 3.69
CA ALA A 46 4.39 -7.97 2.40
C ALA A 46 5.88 -8.25 2.59
N ILE A 47 6.28 -9.52 2.46
CA ILE A 47 7.66 -9.95 2.68
C ILE A 47 8.00 -11.18 1.85
N GLY A 48 9.22 -11.22 1.31
CA GLY A 48 9.74 -12.35 0.55
C GLY A 48 10.74 -13.21 1.32
N GLY A 49 11.51 -14.00 0.58
CA GLY A 49 12.55 -14.88 1.12
C GLY A 49 12.04 -16.26 1.58
N SER A 50 12.99 -17.13 1.92
CA SER A 50 12.71 -18.48 2.41
C SER A 50 11.93 -18.50 3.72
N GLU A 51 12.05 -17.44 4.50
CA GLU A 51 11.39 -17.24 5.79
C GLU A 51 9.88 -16.99 5.63
N ALA A 52 9.46 -16.43 4.48
CA ALA A 52 8.05 -16.19 4.12
C ALA A 52 7.38 -17.40 3.43
N ALA A 53 8.17 -18.27 2.79
CA ALA A 53 8.11 -19.73 2.99
C ALA A 53 6.84 -20.37 3.60
N PRO A 54 6.00 -21.22 2.94
CA PRO A 54 5.19 -22.17 3.71
C PRO A 54 6.07 -23.01 4.64
N GLY A 55 5.80 -22.96 5.95
CA GLY A 55 6.63 -23.56 6.99
C GLY A 55 7.89 -22.76 7.37
N GLY A 56 8.06 -21.56 6.83
CA GLY A 56 9.10 -20.60 7.20
C GLY A 56 8.76 -19.84 8.48
N VAL A 57 9.76 -19.23 9.10
CA VAL A 57 9.61 -18.58 10.41
C VAL A 57 8.62 -17.42 10.42
N HIS A 58 8.47 -16.68 9.31
CA HIS A 58 7.49 -15.57 9.26
C HIS A 58 6.04 -16.07 9.36
N GLN A 59 5.76 -17.29 8.87
CA GLN A 59 4.43 -17.90 9.03
C GLN A 59 4.13 -18.23 10.50
N GLU A 60 5.14 -18.71 11.24
CA GLU A 60 4.99 -18.98 12.68
C GLU A 60 4.84 -17.70 13.50
N ILE A 61 5.54 -16.62 13.12
CA ILE A 61 5.38 -15.29 13.72
C ILE A 61 3.97 -14.75 13.47
N ALA A 62 3.48 -14.81 12.23
CA ALA A 62 2.12 -14.41 11.90
C ALA A 62 1.08 -15.23 12.68
N LYS A 63 1.31 -16.53 12.83
CA LYS A 63 0.46 -17.40 13.63
C LYS A 63 0.44 -16.98 15.10
N LEU A 64 1.60 -16.72 15.70
CA LEU A 64 1.70 -16.28 17.10
C LEU A 64 0.98 -14.94 17.30
N TRP A 65 1.17 -13.98 16.40
CA TRP A 65 0.44 -12.71 16.41
C TRP A 65 -1.07 -12.93 16.41
N ASN A 66 -1.57 -13.80 15.52
CA ASN A 66 -3.00 -14.08 15.37
C ASN A 66 -3.62 -14.78 16.58
N ASP A 67 -2.84 -15.63 17.26
CA ASP A 67 -3.28 -16.26 18.52
C ASP A 67 -3.46 -15.21 19.64
N GLU A 68 -2.63 -14.16 19.65
CA GLU A 68 -2.64 -13.10 20.66
C GLU A 68 -3.53 -11.90 20.31
N ASN A 69 -3.78 -11.66 19.02
CA ASN A 69 -4.48 -10.50 18.48
C ASN A 69 -5.64 -10.92 17.54
N PRO A 70 -6.66 -11.63 18.04
CA PRO A 70 -7.73 -12.17 17.20
C PRO A 70 -8.60 -11.10 16.52
N ASP A 71 -8.63 -9.88 17.04
CA ASP A 71 -9.40 -8.76 16.47
C ASP A 71 -8.66 -8.04 15.32
N THR A 72 -7.35 -8.25 15.19
CA THR A 72 -6.49 -7.64 14.15
C THR A 72 -5.48 -8.69 13.65
N PRO A 73 -5.96 -9.75 12.96
CA PRO A 73 -5.08 -10.79 12.46
C PRO A 73 -4.14 -10.24 11.38
N ILE A 74 -3.04 -10.94 11.14
CA ILE A 74 -2.06 -10.66 10.09
C ILE A 74 -1.93 -11.86 9.15
N ARG A 75 -1.84 -11.59 7.86
CA ARG A 75 -1.47 -12.57 6.82
C ARG A 75 -0.17 -12.15 6.15
N ILE A 76 0.59 -13.15 5.68
CA ILE A 76 1.77 -12.92 4.85
C ILE A 76 1.33 -12.76 3.39
N GLU A 77 1.64 -11.62 2.78
CA GLU A 77 1.70 -11.49 1.33
C GLU A 77 3.12 -11.83 0.88
N ARG A 78 3.27 -13.00 0.27
CA ARG A 78 4.60 -13.48 -0.10
C ARG A 78 5.07 -12.80 -1.39
N LEU A 79 6.10 -11.98 -1.24
CA LEU A 79 6.83 -11.38 -2.36
C LEU A 79 7.89 -12.36 -2.92
N PRO A 80 8.48 -12.07 -4.10
CA PRO A 80 9.57 -12.87 -4.65
C PRO A 80 10.75 -13.03 -3.69
N ASP A 81 11.56 -14.08 -3.87
CA ASP A 81 12.70 -14.33 -2.97
C ASP A 81 13.83 -13.30 -3.17
N ASP A 82 13.98 -12.71 -4.37
CA ASP A 82 14.97 -11.67 -4.65
C ASP A 82 14.56 -10.32 -4.06
N ALA A 83 15.44 -9.70 -3.27
CA ALA A 83 15.15 -8.44 -2.59
C ALA A 83 14.88 -7.27 -3.57
N GLY A 84 15.54 -7.26 -4.74
CA GLY A 84 15.29 -6.26 -5.78
C GLY A 84 13.89 -6.37 -6.36
N GLU A 85 13.42 -7.59 -6.61
CA GLU A 85 12.04 -7.86 -7.05
C GLU A 85 11.02 -7.52 -5.96
N GLN A 86 11.31 -7.78 -4.68
CA GLN A 86 10.48 -7.36 -3.55
C GLN A 86 10.31 -5.84 -3.54
N ARG A 87 11.43 -5.09 -3.54
CA ARG A 87 11.42 -3.63 -3.58
C ARG A 87 10.67 -3.09 -4.79
N GLN A 88 10.80 -3.74 -5.96
CA GLN A 88 10.04 -3.34 -7.14
C GLN A 88 8.52 -3.45 -6.89
N GLN A 89 8.04 -4.59 -6.38
CA GLN A 89 6.60 -4.76 -6.12
C GLN A 89 6.08 -3.80 -5.04
N GLN A 90 6.82 -3.63 -3.94
CA GLN A 90 6.47 -2.65 -2.92
C GLN A 90 6.39 -1.24 -3.50
N SER A 91 7.41 -0.81 -4.26
CA SER A 91 7.42 0.52 -4.87
C SER A 91 6.26 0.72 -5.86
N LEU A 92 5.84 -0.32 -6.59
CA LEU A 92 4.73 -0.23 -7.53
C LEU A 92 3.40 -0.01 -6.80
N GLU A 93 3.15 -0.78 -5.73
CA GLU A 93 1.95 -0.63 -4.90
C GLU A 93 1.91 0.75 -4.23
N LEU A 94 3.01 1.15 -3.59
CA LEU A 94 3.09 2.39 -2.82
C LEU A 94 3.01 3.65 -3.71
N ASN A 95 3.63 3.63 -4.90
CA ASN A 95 3.46 4.71 -5.88
C ASN A 95 2.04 4.80 -6.45
N ALA A 96 1.31 3.68 -6.46
CA ALA A 96 -0.09 3.66 -6.88
C ALA A 96 -1.04 4.11 -5.76
N GLU A 97 -0.52 4.51 -4.60
CA GLU A 97 -1.30 4.79 -3.38
C GLU A 97 -2.19 3.60 -3.02
N GLY A 98 -1.71 2.38 -3.29
CA GLY A 98 -2.41 1.15 -3.02
C GLY A 98 -2.48 0.85 -1.53
N SER A 99 -3.56 0.22 -1.11
CA SER A 99 -3.81 -0.19 0.28
C SER A 99 -3.61 -1.70 0.48
N GLY A 100 -2.84 -2.35 -0.41
CA GLY A 100 -2.65 -3.79 -0.37
C GLY A 100 -1.69 -4.28 0.71
N PHE A 101 -0.79 -3.41 1.21
CA PHE A 101 0.24 -3.74 2.19
C PHE A 101 0.16 -2.81 3.41
N ASP A 102 0.21 -3.40 4.62
CA ASP A 102 0.20 -2.66 5.89
C ASP A 102 1.57 -2.70 6.57
N VAL A 103 2.27 -3.84 6.46
CA VAL A 103 3.62 -4.04 7.01
C VAL A 103 4.55 -4.46 5.89
N LEU A 104 5.72 -3.83 5.80
CA LEU A 104 6.70 -4.10 4.75
C LEU A 104 7.94 -4.80 5.31
N GLY A 105 8.33 -5.92 4.69
CA GLY A 105 9.67 -6.47 4.86
C GLY A 105 10.67 -5.63 4.07
N MET A 106 11.63 -5.02 4.75
CA MET A 106 12.58 -4.07 4.15
C MET A 106 14.04 -4.52 4.31
N ASP A 107 14.86 -4.22 3.31
CA ASP A 107 16.32 -4.26 3.45
C ASP A 107 16.85 -2.97 4.11
N VAL A 108 17.95 -3.10 4.85
CA VAL A 108 18.62 -2.00 5.58
C VAL A 108 19.03 -0.82 4.70
N ILE A 109 19.21 -1.02 3.40
CA ILE A 109 19.58 0.07 2.48
C ILE A 109 18.38 0.86 1.92
N TRP A 110 17.13 0.49 2.27
CA TRP A 110 15.93 1.10 1.70
C TRP A 110 15.32 2.22 2.55
N THR A 111 15.63 2.27 3.86
CA THR A 111 15.03 3.20 4.83
C THR A 111 14.94 4.63 4.33
N GLY A 112 16.06 5.19 3.85
CA GLY A 112 16.10 6.58 3.40
C GLY A 112 15.28 6.86 2.15
N GLU A 113 15.27 5.92 1.19
CA GLU A 113 14.41 6.06 0.01
C GLU A 113 12.94 6.03 0.40
N TYR A 114 12.54 5.06 1.22
CA TYR A 114 11.13 4.86 1.57
C TYR A 114 10.60 6.03 2.42
N ALA A 115 11.43 6.53 3.34
CA ALA A 115 11.13 7.75 4.11
C ALA A 115 10.97 8.97 3.19
N VAL A 116 11.89 9.20 2.25
CA VAL A 116 11.83 10.36 1.32
C VAL A 116 10.61 10.31 0.40
N ASN A 117 10.15 9.12 0.01
CA ASN A 117 8.95 8.98 -0.81
C ASN A 117 7.65 9.03 0.01
N GLY A 118 7.72 9.15 1.33
CA GLY A 118 6.54 9.21 2.20
C GLY A 118 5.78 7.88 2.27
N TRP A 119 6.48 6.75 2.09
CA TRP A 119 5.87 5.42 2.13
C TRP A 119 5.86 4.79 3.52
N LEU A 120 6.55 5.39 4.49
CA LEU A 120 6.64 4.89 5.86
C LEU A 120 5.99 5.86 6.83
N GLU A 121 5.39 5.29 7.87
CA GLU A 121 5.01 5.98 9.08
C GLU A 121 6.25 6.17 9.97
N SER A 122 6.32 7.30 10.66
CA SER A 122 7.36 7.54 11.66
C SER A 122 7.14 6.68 12.89
N LEU A 123 8.21 6.11 13.43
CA LEU A 123 8.18 5.28 14.65
C LEU A 123 8.78 6.02 15.85
N GLU A 124 8.91 7.35 15.81
CA GLU A 124 9.49 8.15 16.90
C GLU A 124 8.78 7.96 18.24
N ASP A 125 7.46 7.81 18.22
CA ASP A 125 6.66 7.65 19.43
C ASP A 125 7.02 6.39 20.22
N VAL A 126 7.61 5.39 19.55
CA VAL A 126 8.06 4.11 20.15
C VAL A 126 9.58 3.92 20.06
N ARG A 127 10.34 4.98 19.75
CA ARG A 127 11.80 4.92 19.53
C ARG A 127 12.54 4.19 20.65
N ASN A 128 12.27 4.55 21.90
CA ASN A 128 13.01 4.02 23.04
C ASN A 128 12.81 2.50 23.19
N GLU A 129 11.60 2.01 22.91
CA GLU A 129 11.28 0.59 22.99
C GLU A 129 12.02 -0.21 21.91
N ILE A 130 12.11 0.35 20.70
CA ILE A 130 12.85 -0.25 19.58
C ILE A 130 14.36 -0.18 19.84
N GLU A 131 14.88 0.96 20.30
CA GLU A 131 16.32 1.14 20.56
C GLU A 131 16.82 0.17 21.65
N GLU A 132 16.05 -0.03 22.72
CA GLU A 132 16.42 -0.91 23.83
C GLU A 132 16.64 -2.38 23.40
N VAL A 133 15.86 -2.85 22.42
CA VAL A 133 15.92 -4.24 21.95
C VAL A 133 16.76 -4.43 20.68
N SER A 134 17.27 -3.33 20.10
CA SER A 134 17.99 -3.36 18.82
C SER A 134 19.51 -3.46 19.00
N ILE A 135 20.16 -4.11 18.02
CA ILE A 135 21.61 -4.03 17.88
C ILE A 135 21.96 -2.65 17.31
N PRO A 136 22.99 -1.92 17.83
CA PRO A 136 23.24 -0.53 17.46
C PRO A 136 23.35 -0.26 15.95
N GLY A 137 24.03 -1.13 15.19
CA GLY A 137 24.16 -0.95 13.74
C GLY A 137 22.84 -1.16 12.98
N ALA A 138 22.01 -2.09 13.43
CA ALA A 138 20.69 -2.32 12.83
C ALA A 138 19.74 -1.16 13.16
N PHE A 139 19.80 -0.64 14.39
CA PHE A 139 19.07 0.56 14.78
C PHE A 139 19.47 1.76 13.93
N GLU A 140 20.77 1.99 13.73
CA GLU A 140 21.26 3.08 12.87
C GLU A 140 20.71 2.97 11.44
N SER A 141 20.69 1.76 10.85
CA SER A 141 20.14 1.56 9.51
C SER A 141 18.63 1.77 9.39
N ALA A 142 17.89 1.70 10.50
CA ALA A 142 16.47 1.99 10.55
C ALA A 142 16.16 3.49 10.70
N THR A 143 17.19 4.34 10.82
CA THR A 143 17.04 5.80 10.92
C THR A 143 17.39 6.50 9.61
N TRP A 144 16.70 7.60 9.33
CA TRP A 144 16.99 8.51 8.23
C TRP A 144 16.77 9.96 8.67
N GLU A 145 17.75 10.82 8.39
CA GLU A 145 17.76 12.24 8.82
C GLU A 145 17.49 12.48 10.32
N GLY A 146 17.87 11.50 11.16
CA GLY A 146 17.72 11.57 12.61
C GLY A 146 16.38 11.04 13.14
N GLU A 147 15.49 10.60 12.25
CA GLU A 147 14.17 10.04 12.57
C GLU A 147 14.16 8.51 12.34
N LEU A 148 13.40 7.77 13.14
CA LEU A 148 13.25 6.32 13.12
C LEU A 148 12.07 5.92 12.24
N TRP A 149 12.33 5.09 11.25
CA TRP A 149 11.35 4.73 10.21
C TRP A 149 11.08 3.22 10.11
N ALA A 150 11.86 2.38 10.79
CA ALA A 150 11.69 0.93 10.76
C ALA A 150 12.02 0.30 12.12
N ALA A 151 11.51 -0.90 12.35
CA ALA A 151 11.81 -1.71 13.53
C ALA A 151 12.72 -2.90 13.12
N PRO A 152 14.00 -2.92 13.51
CA PRO A 152 14.89 -4.04 13.18
C PRO A 152 14.51 -5.32 13.92
N TYR A 153 14.49 -6.46 13.22
CA TYR A 153 14.33 -7.78 13.84
C TYR A 153 15.40 -8.81 13.43
N ASN A 154 16.23 -8.49 12.43
CA ASN A 154 17.38 -9.28 12.00
C ASN A 154 18.58 -8.38 11.63
N SER A 155 19.75 -8.99 11.40
CA SER A 155 20.94 -8.33 10.87
C SER A 155 21.52 -9.18 9.74
N ASN A 156 22.04 -8.50 8.71
CA ASN A 156 22.80 -9.11 7.61
C ASN A 156 24.26 -9.39 7.99
#